data_AF-A0A0K2TP41-F1
#
_entry.id   AF-A0A0K2TP41-F1
#
_cell.length_a   1.000
_cell.length_b   1.000
_cell.length_c   1.000
_cell.angle_alpha   90.00
_cell.angle_beta   90.00
_cell.angle_gamma   90.00
#
_symmetry.space_group_name_H-M   'P 1'
#
loop_
_entity.id
_entity.type
_entity.pdbx_description
1 polymer ?
#
loop_
_entity_poly.entity_id
_entity_poly.type
_entity_poly.pdbx_seq_one_letter_code
_entity_poly.pdbx_strand_id
1 'polypeptide(L)'
;MLVKTVREKIRRNPHTTIQKMAQDHNVNRTTMTKIIKDDIGVKPYKIQYRHLMSKCAKKRDRSKVLLNCHAVDENVIMIYCDEKLFAIRRKFNKQYD
;
A
#
# COMPACT_ATOMS: atom_id res chain seq x y z
N MET A 1 -27.27 9.98 10.84
CA MET A 1 -26.20 10.09 11.86
C MET A 1 -25.07 9.08 11.63
N LEU A 2 -25.36 7.79 11.40
CA LEU A 2 -24.35 6.74 11.26
C LEU A 2 -23.37 6.93 10.08
N VAL A 3 -23.87 7.26 8.87
CA VAL A 3 -23.03 7.42 7.66
C VAL A 3 -21.94 8.49 7.86
N LYS A 4 -22.28 9.63 8.46
CA LYS A 4 -21.33 10.73 8.75
C LYS A 4 -20.25 10.27 9.74
N THR A 5 -20.63 9.53 10.78
CA THR A 5 -19.69 9.00 11.78
C THR A 5 -18.74 7.97 11.19
N VAL A 6 -19.25 7.04 10.37
CA VAL A 6 -18.42 6.03 9.68
C VAL A 6 -17.46 6.70 8.70
N ARG A 7 -17.92 7.72 7.96
CA ARG A 7 -17.05 8.51 7.06
C ARG A 7 -15.90 9.18 7.81
N GLU A 8 -16.18 9.83 8.94
CA GLU A 8 -15.12 10.44 9.76
C GLU A 8 -14.17 9.40 10.35
N LYS A 9 -14.68 8.23 10.73
CA LYS A 9 -13.84 7.14 11.27
C LYS A 9 -12.87 6.60 10.23
N ILE A 10 -13.32 6.41 8.99
CA ILE A 10 -12.47 6.01 7.86
C ILE A 10 -11.42 7.09 7.56
N ARG A 11 -11.80 8.37 7.62
CA ARG A 11 -10.86 9.50 7.43
C ARG A 11 -9.75 9.51 8.48
N ARG A 12 -10.08 9.26 9.75
CA ARG A 12 -9.12 9.22 10.86
C ARG A 12 -8.21 8.01 10.81
N ASN A 13 -8.75 6.84 10.48
CA ASN A 13 -7.99 5.61 10.37
C ASN A 13 -8.50 4.78 9.16
N PRO A 14 -7.83 4.87 8.00
CA PRO A 14 -8.25 4.11 6.82
C PRO A 14 -7.89 2.61 6.89
N HIS A 15 -7.16 2.17 7.91
CA HIS A 15 -6.69 0.78 8.06
C HIS A 15 -7.65 -0.12 8.86
N THR A 16 -8.88 0.33 9.14
CA THR A 16 -9.89 -0.45 9.86
C THR A 16 -10.61 -1.45 8.97
N THR A 17 -10.91 -2.62 9.55
CA THR A 17 -11.75 -3.62 8.88
C THR A 17 -13.23 -3.27 9.01
N ILE A 18 -14.01 -3.68 8.01
CA ILE A 18 -15.48 -3.53 8.02
C ILE A 18 -16.09 -4.23 9.25
N GLN A 19 -15.55 -5.39 9.63
CA GLN A 19 -16.02 -6.15 10.80
C GLN A 19 -15.82 -5.37 12.10
N LYS A 20 -14.65 -4.74 12.28
CA LYS A 20 -14.36 -3.94 13.47
C LYS A 20 -15.27 -2.72 13.53
N MET A 21 -15.48 -2.03 12.40
CA MET A 21 -16.43 -0.91 12.34
C MET A 21 -17.87 -1.36 12.65
N ALA A 22 -18.28 -2.54 12.19
CA ALA A 22 -19.59 -3.09 12.47
C ALA A 22 -19.79 -3.36 13.98
N GLN A 23 -18.78 -3.95 14.63
CA GLN A 23 -18.78 -4.18 16.08
C GLN A 23 -18.81 -2.87 16.88
N ASP A 24 -17.97 -1.90 16.51
CA ASP A 24 -17.91 -0.61 17.22
C ASP A 24 -19.22 0.19 17.15
N HIS A 25 -20.04 -0.06 16.12
CA HIS A 25 -21.33 0.60 15.92
C HIS A 25 -22.52 -0.33 16.18
N ASN A 26 -22.27 -1.53 16.69
CA ASN A 26 -23.26 -2.57 17.00
C ASN A 26 -24.26 -2.83 15.85
N VAL A 27 -23.73 -2.92 14.62
CA VAL A 27 -24.51 -3.23 13.41
C VAL A 27 -24.01 -4.51 12.77
N ASN A 28 -24.88 -5.15 11.98
CA ASN A 28 -24.45 -6.30 11.18
C ASN A 28 -23.41 -5.88 10.12
N ARG A 29 -22.42 -6.73 9.90
CA ARG A 29 -21.38 -6.58 8.87
C ARG A 29 -21.96 -6.28 7.49
N THR A 30 -23.05 -6.94 7.11
CA THR A 30 -23.70 -6.75 5.80
C THR A 30 -24.23 -5.32 5.66
N THR A 31 -24.87 -4.80 6.71
CA THR A 31 -25.35 -3.42 6.76
C THR A 31 -24.20 -2.43 6.68
N MET A 32 -23.12 -2.66 7.45
CA MET A 32 -21.92 -1.81 7.39
C MET A 32 -21.28 -1.84 5.99
N THR A 33 -21.31 -2.98 5.31
CA THR A 33 -20.77 -3.11 3.94
C THR A 33 -21.58 -2.28 2.95
N LYS A 34 -22.91 -2.29 3.03
CA LYS A 34 -23.79 -1.46 2.20
C LYS A 34 -23.53 0.02 2.44
N ILE A 35 -23.44 0.45 3.70
CA ILE A 35 -23.12 1.84 4.05
C ILE A 35 -21.78 2.27 3.43
N ILE A 36 -20.75 1.43 3.54
CA ILE A 36 -19.40 1.78 3.06
C ILE A 36 -19.34 1.83 1.52
N LYS A 37 -19.99 0.89 0.83
CA LYS A 37 -19.97 0.81 -0.63
C LYS A 37 -20.96 1.73 -1.31
N ASP A 38 -22.20 1.73 -0.85
CA ASP A 38 -23.33 2.36 -1.54
C ASP A 38 -23.51 3.81 -1.07
N ASP A 39 -23.46 4.07 0.25
CA ASP A 39 -23.66 5.44 0.78
C ASP A 39 -22.35 6.28 0.79
N ILE A 40 -21.22 5.65 1.13
CA ILE A 40 -19.92 6.35 1.23
C ILE A 40 -19.13 6.26 -0.08
N GLY A 41 -19.31 5.20 -0.87
CA GLY A 41 -18.64 5.05 -2.17
C GLY A 41 -17.18 4.60 -2.10
N VAL A 42 -16.76 3.94 -1.02
CA VAL A 42 -15.35 3.50 -0.85
C VAL A 42 -15.22 1.98 -0.90
N LYS A 43 -14.06 1.52 -1.40
CA LYS A 43 -13.74 0.10 -1.52
C LYS A 43 -12.51 -0.23 -0.66
N PRO A 44 -12.52 -1.35 0.08
CA PRO A 44 -11.33 -1.79 0.79
C PRO A 44 -10.26 -2.23 -0.21
N TYR A 45 -9.06 -1.65 -0.11
CA TYR A 45 -7.89 -2.04 -0.89
C TYR A 45 -6.98 -2.97 -0.08
N LYS A 46 -6.22 -3.82 -0.77
CA LYS A 46 -5.16 -4.62 -0.15
C LYS A 46 -4.03 -3.70 0.29
N ILE A 47 -3.63 -3.80 1.56
CA ILE A 47 -2.47 -3.06 2.08
C ILE A 47 -1.21 -3.54 1.34
N GLN A 48 -0.46 -2.59 0.78
CA GLN A 48 0.83 -2.85 0.14
C GLN A 48 1.96 -2.43 1.07
N TYR A 49 2.89 -3.33 1.32
CA TYR A 49 4.14 -3.00 1.99
C TYR A 49 5.07 -2.36 0.97
N ARG A 50 5.52 -1.14 1.27
CA ARG A 50 6.49 -0.41 0.45
C ARG A 50 7.65 0.01 1.35
N HIS A 51 8.84 0.12 0.76
CA HIS A 51 9.96 0.74 1.46
C HIS A 51 9.67 2.23 1.64
N LEU A 52 9.31 2.61 2.86
CA LEU A 52 9.12 4.00 3.23
C LEU A 52 10.45 4.74 3.13
N MET A 53 10.39 6.00 2.69
CA MET A 53 11.56 6.86 2.71
C MET A 53 11.78 7.34 4.15
N SER A 54 12.96 7.06 4.71
CA SER A 54 13.40 7.75 5.92
C SER A 54 13.56 9.24 5.64
N LYS A 55 13.37 10.10 6.65
CA LYS A 55 13.59 11.56 6.52
C LYS A 55 15.01 11.89 6.05
N CYS A 56 15.98 11.04 6.35
CA CYS A 56 17.38 11.21 5.93
C CYS A 56 17.65 10.73 4.49
N ALA A 57 16.66 10.13 3.82
CA ALA A 57 16.84 9.58 2.48
C ALA A 57 16.86 10.70 1.43
N LYS A 58 18.05 11.06 0.94
CA LYS A 58 18.28 12.02 -0.16
C LYS A 58 17.81 11.52 -1.55
N LYS A 59 16.88 10.56 -1.62
CA LYS A 59 16.43 9.95 -2.89
C LYS A 59 15.84 11.01 -3.83
N ARG A 60 15.06 11.97 -3.30
CA ARG A 60 14.44 13.03 -4.12
C ARG A 60 15.50 13.88 -4.83
N ASP A 61 16.52 14.32 -4.11
CA ASP A 61 17.56 15.19 -4.67
C ASP A 61 18.42 14.44 -5.69
N ARG A 62 18.79 13.18 -5.36
CA ARG A 62 19.50 12.31 -6.31
C ARG A 62 18.68 12.04 -7.58
N SER A 63 17.37 11.79 -7.44
CA SER A 63 16.48 11.59 -8.59
C SER A 63 16.39 12.82 -9.47
N LYS A 64 16.37 14.03 -8.90
CA LYS A 64 16.39 15.28 -9.69
C LYS A 64 17.67 15.43 -10.49
N VAL A 65 18.82 15.14 -9.88
CA VAL A 65 20.12 15.19 -10.58
C VAL A 65 20.14 14.20 -11.73
N LEU A 66 19.73 12.95 -11.50
CA LEU A 66 19.65 11.93 -12.55
C LEU A 66 18.71 12.33 -13.69
N LEU A 67 17.56 12.92 -13.37
CA LEU A 67 16.61 13.41 -14.37
C LEU A 67 17.24 14.51 -15.25
N ASN A 68 17.93 15.46 -14.63
CA ASN A 68 18.61 16.54 -15.36
C ASN A 68 19.76 15.99 -16.22
N CYS A 69 20.53 15.02 -15.73
CA CYS A 69 21.58 14.38 -16.53
C CYS A 69 21.03 13.71 -17.80
N HIS A 70 19.88 13.04 -17.71
CA HIS A 70 19.20 12.47 -18.88
C HIS A 70 18.62 13.52 -19.83
N ALA A 71 18.22 14.69 -19.32
CA ALA A 71 17.67 15.76 -20.15
C ALA A 71 18.74 16.52 -20.97
N VAL A 72 20.01 16.44 -20.57
CA VAL A 72 21.12 17.15 -21.24
C VAL A 72 21.62 16.39 -22.47
N ASP A 73 21.62 15.06 -22.44
CA ASP A 73 22.02 14.23 -23.58
C ASP A 73 21.24 12.90 -23.56
N GLU A 74 20.46 12.67 -24.62
CA GLU A 74 19.67 11.46 -24.80
C GLU A 74 20.54 10.21 -25.06
N ASN A 75 21.81 10.39 -25.42
CA ASN A 75 22.75 9.30 -25.71
C ASN A 75 23.56 8.85 -24.49
N VAL A 76 23.27 9.35 -23.30
CA VAL A 76 23.94 8.91 -22.06
C VAL A 76 23.65 7.44 -21.79
N ILE A 77 24.67 6.59 -21.97
CA ILE A 77 24.58 5.16 -21.64
C ILE A 77 24.72 5.00 -20.13
N MET A 78 23.60 4.72 -19.45
CA MET A 78 23.57 4.44 -18.01
C MET A 78 23.36 2.95 -17.76
N ILE A 79 24.33 2.32 -17.10
CA ILE A 79 24.26 0.90 -16.72
C ILE A 79 23.91 0.81 -15.24
N TYR A 80 22.78 0.19 -14.92
CA TYR A 80 22.37 -0.09 -13.54
C TYR A 80 22.71 -1.54 -13.20
N CYS A 81 23.57 -1.73 -12.20
CA CYS A 81 23.88 -3.04 -11.63
C CYS A 81 23.40 -3.08 -10.18
N ASP A 82 22.76 -4.20 -9.81
CA ASP A 82 22.40 -4.50 -8.43
C ASP A 82 22.65 -5.98 -8.17
N GLU A 83 23.14 -6.31 -6.98
CA GLU A 83 23.36 -7.68 -6.58
C GLU A 83 22.10 -8.20 -5.89
N LYS A 84 21.51 -9.24 -6.47
CA LYS A 84 20.33 -9.88 -5.89
C LYS A 84 20.70 -11.21 -5.24
N LEU A 85 20.39 -11.33 -3.96
CA LEU A 85 20.50 -12.59 -3.23
C LEU A 85 19.43 -13.58 -3.72
N PHE A 86 19.83 -14.59 -4.47
CA PHE A 86 19.01 -15.74 -4.80
C PHE A 86 19.26 -16.86 -3.78
N ALA A 87 18.45 -16.90 -2.73
CA ALA A 87 18.53 -17.99 -1.76
C ALA A 87 17.91 -19.27 -2.38
N ILE A 88 18.75 -20.27 -2.67
CA ILE A 88 18.30 -21.61 -3.04
C ILE A 88 17.73 -22.26 -1.77
N ARG A 89 16.41 -22.18 -1.59
CA ARG A 89 15.70 -22.91 -0.53
C ARG A 89 15.20 -24.24 -1.10
N ARG A 90 15.46 -25.34 -0.39
CA ARG A 90 14.80 -26.63 -0.68
C ARG A 90 13.29 -26.41 -0.58
N LYS A 91 12.57 -26.69 -1.67
CA LYS A 91 11.10 -26.69 -1.67
C LYS A 91 10.67 -28.00 -1.00
N PHE A 92 10.15 -27.91 0.22
CA PHE A 92 9.63 -29.08 0.92
C PHE A 92 8.44 -29.65 0.15
N ASN A 93 8.57 -30.87 -0.35
CA ASN A 93 7.51 -31.52 -1.13
C ASN A 93 6.67 -32.38 -0.19
N LYS A 94 5.52 -31.84 0.22
CA LYS A 94 4.62 -32.43 1.24
C LYS A 94 4.02 -33.80 0.87
N GLN A 95 4.36 -34.34 -0.31
CA GLN A 95 3.86 -35.62 -0.82
C GLN A 95 4.84 -36.78 -0.62
N TYR A 96 6.12 -36.50 -0.34
CA TYR A 96 7.18 -37.53 -0.27
C TYR A 96 8.00 -37.51 1.02
N ASP A 97 7.77 -36.53 1.90
CA ASP A 97 8.26 -36.44 3.30
C ASP A 97 7.05 -36.25 4.23
#